data_AF-A0A7J9HKN9-F1
#
_entry.id   AF-A0A7J9HKN9-F1
#
_cell.length_a   1.000
_cell.length_b   1.000
_cell.length_c   1.000
_cell.angle_alpha   90.00
_cell.angle_beta   90.00
_cell.angle_gamma   90.00
#
_symmetry.space_group_name_H-M   'P 1'
#
loop_
_entity.id
_entity.type
_entity.pdbx_description
1 polymer ?
#
loop_
_entity_poly.entity_id
_entity_poly.type
_entity_poly.pdbx_seq_one_letter_code
_entity_poly.pdbx_strand_id
1 'polypeptide(L)'
;MNSLLKFRRPLSSSLTSLSLQRLSTTLHYVFEEKKEGTSFIHPTAIVHPNAVIGQGVSVGPLCTIGPSAKLGNGCQMHPSSHIFGNTELGSHCVLMTGAVVGDDLPGHTVIGCNNIIGHHAVVGIKCQDMKYKLGDECFLDVGDNNEIREFTSIHRSSKSRDRTVIGDNNLIMGSCHIAHDCKIGNNNIFANTTLLAGHVIVEEHNEDLGSVPAVCSMLQSIRDSFTENRRGICKFRQWSSS
;
A
#
# COMPACT_ATOMS: atom_id res chain seq x y z
N MET A 1 18.10 -24.21 71.29
CA MET A 1 16.81 -24.08 70.58
C MET A 1 17.10 -23.88 69.10
N ASN A 2 16.62 -24.83 68.30
CA ASN A 2 16.44 -24.87 66.84
C ASN A 2 16.40 -23.48 66.15
N SER A 3 16.83 -23.25 64.90
CA SER A 3 16.68 -24.13 63.74
C SER A 3 17.45 -23.57 62.52
N LEU A 4 18.17 -24.48 61.85
CA LEU A 4 18.17 -24.75 60.40
C LEU A 4 18.53 -23.63 59.40
N LEU A 5 19.76 -23.78 58.89
CA LEU A 5 20.18 -23.61 57.49
C LEU A 5 19.06 -23.88 56.45
N LYS A 6 18.85 -22.93 55.54
CA LYS A 6 18.36 -23.23 54.17
C LYS A 6 19.10 -22.36 53.14
N PHE A 7 20.02 -23.01 52.44
CA PHE A 7 20.48 -22.64 51.11
C PHE A 7 19.30 -22.30 50.19
N ARG A 8 19.36 -21.17 49.48
CA ARG A 8 18.55 -20.93 48.27
C ARG A 8 19.49 -20.65 47.11
N ARG A 9 19.42 -21.54 46.11
CA ARG A 9 20.12 -21.52 44.81
C ARG A 9 19.68 -20.30 43.99
N PRO A 10 20.49 -19.83 43.02
CA PRO A 10 20.02 -18.85 42.05
C PRO A 10 18.97 -19.50 41.14
N LEU A 11 17.82 -18.84 40.99
CA LEU A 11 16.82 -19.21 39.99
C LEU A 11 17.36 -18.78 38.62
N SER A 12 17.80 -19.75 37.83
CA SER A 12 17.93 -19.60 36.39
C SER A 12 16.51 -19.56 35.79
N SER A 13 15.99 -18.37 35.53
CA SER A 13 14.82 -18.23 34.66
C SER A 13 15.34 -18.04 33.24
N SER A 14 15.31 -19.12 32.45
CA SER A 14 15.34 -19.04 31.00
C SER A 14 14.17 -18.16 30.55
N LEU A 15 14.47 -16.92 30.15
CA LEU A 15 13.55 -16.12 29.36
C LEU A 15 13.52 -16.76 27.97
N THR A 16 12.60 -17.71 27.81
CA THR A 16 12.15 -18.18 26.51
C THR A 16 11.83 -16.96 25.67
N SER A 17 12.41 -16.88 24.48
CA SER A 17 12.09 -15.84 23.51
C SER A 17 10.59 -15.90 23.25
N LEU A 18 9.86 -14.92 23.80
CA LEU A 18 8.54 -14.59 23.31
C LEU A 18 8.76 -14.14 21.87
N SER A 19 8.59 -15.06 20.92
CA SER A 19 8.46 -14.68 19.52
C SER A 19 7.31 -13.70 19.49
N LEU A 20 7.61 -12.45 19.15
CA LEU A 20 6.63 -11.49 18.67
C LEU A 20 6.04 -12.08 17.39
N GLN A 21 5.11 -13.03 17.52
CA GLN A 21 4.12 -13.25 16.49
C GLN A 21 3.41 -11.92 16.39
N ARG A 22 3.77 -11.16 15.33
CA ARG A 22 3.04 -9.98 14.89
C ARG A 22 1.57 -10.37 14.97
N LEU A 23 0.84 -9.70 15.86
CA LEU A 23 -0.61 -9.63 15.79
C LEU A 23 -0.89 -8.88 14.48
N SER A 24 -0.84 -9.63 13.39
CA SER A 24 -1.29 -9.21 12.09
C SER A 24 -2.78 -8.98 12.27
N THR A 25 -3.16 -7.72 12.49
CA THR A 25 -4.55 -7.28 12.40
C THR A 25 -4.99 -7.25 10.93
N THR A 26 -4.65 -8.31 10.19
CA THR A 26 -5.37 -8.70 9.00
C THR A 26 -6.73 -9.08 9.53
N LEU A 27 -7.67 -8.14 9.47
CA LEU A 27 -9.05 -8.50 9.22
C LEU A 27 -8.96 -9.48 8.06
N HIS A 28 -9.09 -10.78 8.36
CA HIS A 28 -9.34 -11.78 7.35
C HIS A 28 -10.59 -11.28 6.65
N TYR A 29 -10.41 -10.57 5.54
CA TYR A 29 -11.42 -10.54 4.51
C TYR A 29 -11.66 -12.02 4.27
N VAL A 30 -12.86 -12.49 4.63
CA VAL A 30 -13.22 -13.88 4.45
C VAL A 30 -13.24 -14.07 2.94
N PHE A 31 -12.08 -14.42 2.39
CA PHE A 31 -11.98 -15.08 1.11
C PHE A 31 -12.72 -16.39 1.34
N GLU A 32 -13.99 -16.43 0.96
CA GLU A 32 -14.51 -17.72 0.54
C GLU A 32 -13.57 -18.18 -0.55
N GLU A 33 -12.86 -19.28 -0.30
CA GLU A 33 -12.18 -20.02 -1.36
C GLU A 33 -13.25 -20.46 -2.36
N LYS A 34 -13.58 -19.56 -3.29
CA LYS A 34 -14.30 -19.92 -4.50
C LYS A 34 -13.40 -20.93 -5.19
N LYS A 35 -13.86 -22.19 -5.19
CA LYS A 35 -13.30 -23.31 -5.96
C LYS A 35 -12.57 -22.79 -7.19
N GLU A 36 -11.30 -23.19 -7.35
CA GLU A 36 -10.54 -23.05 -8.59
C GLU A 36 -11.45 -23.42 -9.77
N GLY A 37 -11.93 -22.39 -10.44
CA GLY A 37 -13.18 -22.46 -11.17
C GLY A 37 -13.26 -21.32 -12.14
N THR A 38 -13.97 -21.57 -13.23
CA THR A 38 -14.18 -20.68 -14.37
C THR A 38 -14.34 -19.22 -13.94
N SER A 39 -13.65 -18.32 -14.65
CA SER A 39 -13.81 -16.87 -14.48
C SER A 39 -15.29 -16.48 -14.52
N PHE A 40 -15.72 -15.59 -13.64
CA PHE A 40 -17.07 -15.05 -13.60
C PHE A 40 -17.04 -13.58 -14.03
N ILE A 41 -17.84 -13.21 -15.02
CA ILE A 41 -18.01 -11.82 -15.44
C ILE A 41 -19.49 -11.50 -15.35
N HIS A 42 -19.86 -10.53 -14.52
CA HIS A 42 -21.25 -10.11 -14.38
C HIS A 42 -21.78 -9.56 -15.73
N PRO A 43 -23.03 -9.85 -16.14
CA PRO A 43 -23.56 -9.44 -17.45
C PRO A 43 -23.57 -7.93 -17.72
N THR A 44 -23.53 -7.11 -16.67
CA THR A 44 -23.49 -5.64 -16.78
C THR A 44 -22.08 -5.06 -16.78
N ALA A 45 -21.05 -5.89 -16.61
CA ALA A 45 -19.66 -5.45 -16.72
C ALA A 45 -19.30 -5.24 -18.19
N ILE A 46 -18.54 -4.17 -18.47
CA ILE A 46 -18.05 -3.85 -19.81
C ILE A 46 -16.59 -4.26 -19.86
N VAL A 47 -16.32 -5.42 -20.45
CA VAL A 47 -14.96 -5.93 -20.65
C VAL A 47 -14.63 -5.86 -22.13
N HIS A 48 -13.59 -5.10 -22.48
CA HIS A 48 -13.15 -5.03 -23.87
C HIS A 48 -12.66 -6.40 -24.35
N PRO A 49 -12.98 -6.85 -25.59
CA PRO A 49 -12.63 -8.19 -26.09
C PRO A 49 -11.12 -8.49 -26.12
N ASN A 50 -10.29 -7.46 -26.21
CA ASN A 50 -8.82 -7.59 -26.21
C ASN A 50 -8.21 -7.66 -24.79
N ALA A 51 -8.99 -7.43 -23.74
CA ALA A 51 -8.48 -7.52 -22.37
C ALA A 51 -8.06 -8.96 -22.06
N VAL A 52 -6.93 -9.12 -21.38
CA VAL A 52 -6.42 -10.44 -20.98
C VAL A 52 -6.92 -10.75 -19.57
N ILE A 53 -7.76 -11.77 -19.43
CA ILE A 53 -8.38 -12.16 -18.17
C ILE A 53 -7.86 -13.54 -17.75
N GLY A 54 -7.21 -13.60 -16.59
CA GLY A 54 -6.71 -14.83 -15.99
C GLY A 54 -7.80 -15.80 -15.54
N GLN A 55 -7.37 -17.01 -15.16
CA GLN A 55 -8.25 -18.04 -14.61
C GLN A 55 -8.80 -17.63 -13.25
N GLY A 56 -10.05 -17.96 -12.94
CA GLY A 56 -10.66 -17.66 -11.64
C GLY A 56 -10.91 -16.17 -11.38
N VAL A 57 -10.74 -15.28 -12.37
CA VAL A 57 -11.06 -13.86 -12.22
C VAL A 57 -12.56 -13.68 -12.02
N SER A 58 -12.95 -12.84 -11.05
CA SER A 58 -14.34 -12.49 -10.76
C SER A 58 -14.56 -11.00 -11.00
N VAL A 59 -15.43 -10.65 -11.94
CA VAL A 59 -15.77 -9.27 -12.29
C VAL A 59 -17.21 -8.97 -11.89
N GLY A 60 -17.37 -8.03 -10.95
CA GLY A 60 -18.67 -7.59 -10.43
C GLY A 60 -19.48 -6.73 -11.43
N PRO A 61 -20.74 -6.43 -11.10
CA PRO A 61 -21.59 -5.57 -11.91
C PRO A 61 -20.98 -4.19 -12.14
N LEU A 62 -21.24 -3.60 -13.32
CA LEU A 62 -20.87 -2.21 -13.67
C LEU A 62 -19.36 -1.93 -13.66
N CYS A 63 -18.51 -2.96 -13.62
CA CYS A 63 -17.07 -2.79 -13.82
C CYS A 63 -16.75 -2.44 -15.28
N THR A 64 -15.64 -1.74 -15.50
CA THR A 64 -15.12 -1.50 -16.85
C THR A 64 -13.65 -1.93 -16.95
N ILE A 65 -13.32 -2.71 -17.98
CA ILE A 65 -11.95 -3.19 -18.25
C ILE A 65 -11.55 -2.78 -19.66
N GLY A 66 -10.50 -1.96 -19.77
CA GLY A 66 -9.97 -1.42 -21.02
C GLY A 66 -9.29 -2.46 -21.93
N PRO A 67 -9.02 -2.10 -23.20
CA PRO A 67 -8.50 -3.01 -24.22
C PRO A 67 -7.11 -3.57 -23.94
N SER A 68 -6.27 -2.82 -23.23
CA SER A 68 -4.87 -3.17 -22.94
C SER A 68 -4.68 -3.68 -21.51
N ALA A 69 -5.78 -3.91 -20.79
CA ALA A 69 -5.73 -4.39 -19.42
C ALA A 69 -5.38 -5.88 -19.38
N LYS A 70 -4.55 -6.26 -18.40
CA LYS A 70 -4.21 -7.65 -18.10
C LYS A 70 -4.45 -7.92 -16.63
N LEU A 71 -5.27 -8.92 -16.33
CA LEU A 71 -5.56 -9.35 -14.97
C LEU A 71 -5.02 -10.77 -14.77
N GLY A 72 -4.17 -10.92 -13.76
CA GLY A 72 -3.68 -12.21 -13.30
C GLY A 72 -4.79 -13.13 -12.76
N ASN A 73 -4.41 -14.36 -12.44
CA ASN A 73 -5.37 -15.36 -11.96
C ASN A 73 -5.98 -14.95 -10.62
N GLY A 74 -7.24 -15.29 -10.40
CA GLY A 74 -7.91 -15.08 -9.11
C GLY A 74 -8.14 -13.62 -8.72
N CYS A 75 -7.94 -12.65 -9.64
CA CYS A 75 -8.26 -11.26 -9.37
C CYS A 75 -9.76 -11.06 -9.14
N GLN A 76 -10.10 -10.16 -8.23
CA GLN A 76 -11.48 -9.86 -7.86
C GLN A 76 -11.76 -8.37 -8.04
N MET A 77 -12.69 -8.05 -8.94
CA MET A 77 -13.20 -6.70 -9.15
C MET A 77 -14.58 -6.60 -8.51
N HIS A 78 -14.67 -5.81 -7.44
CA HIS A 78 -15.95 -5.47 -6.81
C HIS A 78 -16.76 -4.51 -7.69
N PRO A 79 -18.09 -4.38 -7.44
CA PRO A 79 -18.98 -3.56 -8.26
C PRO A 79 -18.42 -2.18 -8.59
N SER A 80 -18.61 -1.72 -9.82
CA SER A 80 -18.19 -0.37 -10.23
C SER A 80 -16.71 -0.07 -9.96
N SER A 81 -15.83 -1.05 -10.14
CA SER A 81 -14.37 -0.82 -10.20
C SER A 81 -13.90 -0.78 -11.66
N HIS A 82 -12.81 -0.05 -11.91
CA HIS A 82 -12.42 0.35 -13.26
C HIS A 82 -10.93 0.15 -13.51
N ILE A 83 -10.58 -0.42 -14.67
CA ILE A 83 -9.20 -0.55 -15.15
C ILE A 83 -9.09 0.08 -16.53
N PHE A 84 -8.13 0.99 -16.70
CA PHE A 84 -7.90 1.77 -17.92
C PHE A 84 -6.45 1.68 -18.41
N GLY A 85 -6.20 2.09 -19.65
CA GLY A 85 -4.87 2.15 -20.25
C GLY A 85 -4.15 0.80 -20.31
N ASN A 86 -2.82 0.88 -20.47
CA ASN A 86 -1.92 -0.26 -20.40
C ASN A 86 -1.63 -0.59 -18.94
N THR A 87 -2.51 -1.41 -18.34
CA THR A 87 -2.48 -1.74 -16.92
C THR A 87 -2.41 -3.25 -16.72
N GLU A 88 -1.45 -3.67 -15.90
CA GLU A 88 -1.23 -5.07 -15.55
C GLU A 88 -1.39 -5.27 -14.04
N LEU A 89 -2.26 -6.19 -13.65
CA LEU A 89 -2.42 -6.65 -12.27
C LEU A 89 -1.90 -8.09 -12.16
N GLY A 90 -1.04 -8.35 -11.18
CA GLY A 90 -0.64 -9.69 -10.79
C GLY A 90 -1.81 -10.51 -10.24
N SER A 91 -1.54 -11.77 -9.91
CA SER A 91 -2.59 -12.68 -9.43
C SER A 91 -3.14 -12.27 -8.06
N HIS A 92 -4.40 -12.62 -7.80
CA HIS A 92 -5.08 -12.43 -6.51
C HIS A 92 -5.17 -10.97 -6.04
N CYS A 93 -5.14 -10.02 -6.97
CA CYS A 93 -5.43 -8.62 -6.63
C CYS A 93 -6.93 -8.42 -6.37
N VAL A 94 -7.26 -7.53 -5.45
CA VAL A 94 -8.65 -7.16 -5.13
C VAL A 94 -8.84 -5.67 -5.37
N LEU A 95 -9.78 -5.31 -6.23
CA LEU A 95 -10.22 -3.93 -6.45
C LEU A 95 -11.58 -3.75 -5.79
N MET A 96 -11.65 -2.90 -4.78
CA MET A 96 -12.88 -2.57 -4.07
C MET A 96 -13.79 -1.65 -4.90
N THR A 97 -15.05 -1.52 -4.49
CA THR A 97 -16.05 -0.70 -5.18
C THR A 97 -15.54 0.72 -5.42
N GLY A 98 -15.65 1.20 -6.66
CA GLY A 98 -15.23 2.54 -7.05
C GLY A 98 -13.71 2.72 -7.24
N ALA A 99 -12.89 1.70 -7.01
CA ALA A 99 -11.45 1.78 -7.28
C ALA A 99 -11.18 2.00 -8.78
N VAL A 100 -10.21 2.86 -9.09
CA VAL A 100 -9.78 3.15 -10.46
C VAL A 100 -8.28 2.87 -10.56
N VAL A 101 -7.90 2.01 -11.51
CA VAL A 101 -6.49 1.66 -11.76
C VAL A 101 -6.12 1.92 -13.21
N GLY A 102 -5.04 2.67 -13.40
CA GLY A 102 -4.57 3.09 -14.71
C GLY A 102 -5.36 4.26 -15.31
N ASP A 103 -4.85 4.75 -16.44
CA ASP A 103 -5.41 5.84 -17.24
C ASP A 103 -4.85 5.73 -18.68
N ASP A 104 -5.54 6.28 -19.67
CA ASP A 104 -5.25 6.10 -21.10
C ASP A 104 -4.00 6.88 -21.59
N LEU A 105 -3.27 7.55 -20.70
CA LEU A 105 -2.01 8.22 -21.06
C LEU A 105 -0.92 7.20 -21.41
N PRO A 106 0.00 7.56 -22.34
CA PRO A 106 1.15 6.72 -22.71
C PRO A 106 1.98 6.26 -21.51
N GLY A 107 2.60 5.09 -21.64
CA GLY A 107 3.32 4.39 -20.56
C GLY A 107 2.51 3.23 -19.99
N HIS A 108 2.72 2.89 -18.72
CA HIS A 108 2.03 1.76 -18.07
C HIS A 108 1.86 1.92 -16.57
N THR A 109 0.91 1.15 -16.03
CA THR A 109 0.76 0.87 -14.59
C THR A 109 0.90 -0.62 -14.37
N VAL A 110 1.89 -1.04 -13.60
CA VAL A 110 2.10 -2.45 -13.24
C VAL A 110 1.93 -2.59 -11.73
N ILE A 111 1.08 -3.53 -11.32
CA ILE A 111 0.84 -3.87 -9.93
C ILE A 111 1.08 -5.36 -9.76
N GLY A 112 1.90 -5.74 -8.77
CA GLY A 112 2.23 -7.12 -8.44
C GLY A 112 1.04 -7.94 -7.94
N CYS A 113 1.32 -9.10 -7.36
CA CYS A 113 0.33 -10.03 -6.84
C CYS A 113 -0.20 -9.62 -5.46
N ASN A 114 -1.39 -10.12 -5.11
CA ASN A 114 -1.96 -10.05 -3.75
C ASN A 114 -2.14 -8.62 -3.22
N ASN A 115 -2.28 -7.63 -4.10
CA ASN A 115 -2.54 -6.24 -3.71
C ASN A 115 -4.03 -6.00 -3.49
N ILE A 116 -4.37 -5.18 -2.50
CA ILE A 116 -5.74 -4.74 -2.23
C ILE A 116 -5.83 -3.24 -2.51
N ILE A 117 -6.68 -2.86 -3.46
CA ILE A 117 -6.96 -1.49 -3.85
C ILE A 117 -8.32 -1.09 -3.29
N GLY A 118 -8.30 -0.20 -2.29
CA GLY A 118 -9.42 0.18 -1.46
C GLY A 118 -10.50 1.00 -2.18
N HIS A 119 -11.61 1.20 -1.48
CA HIS A 119 -12.79 1.88 -2.02
C HIS A 119 -12.43 3.27 -2.54
N HIS A 120 -12.77 3.57 -3.79
CA HIS A 120 -12.47 4.86 -4.42
C HIS A 120 -10.98 5.27 -4.40
N ALA A 121 -10.05 4.33 -4.20
CA ALA A 121 -8.64 4.60 -4.43
C ALA A 121 -8.39 4.78 -5.93
N VAL A 122 -7.50 5.70 -6.27
CA VAL A 122 -7.16 6.07 -7.64
C VAL A 122 -5.66 5.90 -7.84
N VAL A 123 -5.29 4.90 -8.63
CA VAL A 123 -3.90 4.41 -8.74
C VAL A 123 -3.45 4.43 -10.20
N GLY A 124 -2.30 5.01 -10.50
CA GLY A 124 -1.74 4.99 -11.87
C GLY A 124 -2.27 6.08 -12.80
N ILE A 125 -2.71 7.22 -12.23
CA ILE A 125 -3.19 8.37 -13.01
C ILE A 125 -2.10 9.41 -13.29
N LYS A 126 -2.42 10.39 -14.15
CA LYS A 126 -1.54 11.55 -14.45
C LYS A 126 -0.99 12.21 -13.20
N CYS A 127 0.28 12.61 -13.23
CA CYS A 127 0.85 13.47 -12.19
C CYS A 127 0.31 14.91 -12.21
N GLN A 128 0.56 15.61 -11.11
CA GLN A 128 0.25 17.03 -10.94
C GLN A 128 1.44 17.96 -11.22
N ASP A 129 2.60 17.44 -11.64
CA ASP A 129 3.73 18.28 -12.04
C ASP A 129 3.36 19.11 -13.28
N MET A 130 3.43 20.43 -13.15
CA MET A 130 3.18 21.38 -14.23
C MET A 130 4.22 21.27 -15.37
N LYS A 131 5.35 20.57 -15.14
CA LYS A 131 6.39 20.33 -16.14
C LYS A 131 6.13 19.08 -16.98
N TYR A 132 5.15 18.25 -16.63
CA TYR A 132 4.78 17.09 -17.43
C TYR A 132 4.31 17.55 -18.82
N LYS A 133 4.84 16.90 -19.87
CA LYS A 133 4.47 17.20 -21.25
C LYS A 133 3.39 16.24 -21.70
N LEU A 134 2.32 16.78 -22.28
CA LEU A 134 1.24 15.97 -22.80
C LEU A 134 1.76 15.04 -23.90
N GLY A 135 1.51 13.74 -23.76
CA GLY A 135 1.97 12.71 -24.69
C GLY A 135 3.27 12.02 -24.25
N ASP A 136 3.98 12.54 -23.24
CA ASP A 136 5.12 11.81 -22.67
C ASP A 136 4.62 10.55 -21.95
N GLU A 137 5.37 9.46 -22.11
CA GLU A 137 5.14 8.25 -21.35
C GLU A 137 5.37 8.49 -19.85
N CYS A 138 4.53 7.88 -19.03
CA CYS A 138 4.62 7.93 -17.58
C CYS A 138 4.33 6.55 -16.98
N PHE A 139 5.01 6.25 -15.87
CA PHE A 139 5.15 4.89 -15.35
C PHE A 139 4.87 4.84 -13.84
N LEU A 140 4.19 3.76 -13.43
CA LEU A 140 4.01 3.36 -12.03
C LEU A 140 4.25 1.86 -11.92
N ASP A 141 5.13 1.49 -10.99
CA ASP A 141 5.37 0.09 -10.61
C ASP A 141 5.05 -0.10 -9.13
N VAL A 142 4.18 -1.05 -8.82
CA VAL A 142 3.82 -1.46 -7.46
C VAL A 142 4.16 -2.93 -7.29
N GLY A 143 4.86 -3.27 -6.22
CA GLY A 143 5.22 -4.63 -5.85
C GLY A 143 4.03 -5.45 -5.35
N ASP A 144 4.31 -6.46 -4.54
CA ASP A 144 3.37 -7.45 -4.06
C ASP A 144 2.82 -7.13 -2.65
N ASN A 145 1.64 -7.67 -2.33
CA ASN A 145 1.10 -7.70 -0.97
C ASN A 145 0.90 -6.33 -0.30
N ASN A 146 0.63 -5.28 -1.07
CA ASN A 146 0.30 -3.96 -0.51
C ASN A 146 -1.20 -3.82 -0.23
N GLU A 147 -1.53 -3.13 0.87
CA GLU A 147 -2.89 -2.72 1.18
C GLU A 147 -3.01 -1.20 0.99
N ILE A 148 -3.64 -0.79 -0.11
CA ILE A 148 -3.84 0.60 -0.50
C ILE A 148 -5.28 0.97 -0.15
N ARG A 149 -5.47 1.82 0.85
CA ARG A 149 -6.79 2.08 1.43
C ARG A 149 -7.57 3.15 0.69
N GLU A 150 -8.82 3.30 1.13
CA GLU A 150 -9.82 4.14 0.51
C GLU A 150 -9.35 5.57 0.22
N PHE A 151 -9.78 6.12 -0.92
CA PHE A 151 -9.45 7.48 -1.37
C PHE A 151 -7.96 7.81 -1.52
N THR A 152 -7.07 6.82 -1.46
CA THR A 152 -5.64 7.04 -1.73
C THR A 152 -5.44 7.41 -3.19
N SER A 153 -4.55 8.37 -3.45
CA SER A 153 -4.15 8.79 -4.79
C SER A 153 -2.68 8.46 -5.05
N ILE A 154 -2.39 7.73 -6.12
CA ILE A 154 -1.03 7.34 -6.52
C ILE A 154 -0.81 7.74 -7.97
N HIS A 155 0.18 8.59 -8.19
CA HIS A 155 0.43 9.20 -9.48
C HIS A 155 1.61 8.53 -10.21
N ARG A 156 1.50 8.42 -11.54
CA ARG A 156 2.62 8.02 -12.41
C ARG A 156 3.74 9.06 -12.41
N SER A 157 4.89 8.68 -12.97
CA SER A 157 6.06 9.56 -13.09
C SER A 157 5.79 10.85 -13.88
N SER A 158 6.64 11.86 -13.65
CA SER A 158 6.58 13.13 -14.39
C SER A 158 7.30 13.09 -15.73
N LYS A 159 8.12 12.05 -15.98
CA LYS A 159 9.00 11.92 -17.15
C LYS A 159 9.09 10.48 -17.61
N SER A 160 9.27 10.28 -18.92
CA SER A 160 9.43 8.95 -19.55
C SER A 160 10.68 8.17 -19.15
N ARG A 161 11.65 8.81 -18.48
CA ARG A 161 12.87 8.15 -17.99
C ARG A 161 12.82 7.80 -16.50
N ASP A 162 11.71 8.08 -15.84
CA ASP A 162 11.52 7.85 -14.41
C ASP A 162 10.20 7.11 -14.16
N ARG A 163 9.98 6.66 -12.93
CA ARG A 163 8.83 5.87 -12.52
C ARG A 163 8.48 6.14 -11.07
N THR A 164 7.21 6.19 -10.73
CA THR A 164 6.82 6.05 -9.32
C THR A 164 6.97 4.57 -8.95
N VAL A 165 7.61 4.26 -7.82
CA VAL A 165 7.85 2.88 -7.36
C VAL A 165 7.33 2.72 -5.95
N ILE A 166 6.59 1.63 -5.73
CA ILE A 166 6.18 1.15 -4.42
C ILE A 166 6.62 -0.29 -4.31
N GLY A 167 7.36 -0.63 -3.27
CA GLY A 167 7.80 -2.00 -3.00
C GLY A 167 6.68 -2.90 -2.48
N ASP A 168 7.05 -3.85 -1.65
CA ASP A 168 6.20 -4.92 -1.16
C ASP A 168 5.70 -4.68 0.28
N ASN A 169 4.59 -5.32 0.63
CA ASN A 169 4.10 -5.41 2.01
C ASN A 169 3.86 -4.05 2.71
N ASN A 170 3.52 -3.01 1.96
CA ASN A 170 3.20 -1.70 2.52
C ASN A 170 1.71 -1.61 2.90
N LEU A 171 1.43 -0.95 4.03
CA LEU A 171 0.09 -0.49 4.39
C LEU A 171 -0.01 1.01 4.14
N ILE A 172 -0.79 1.40 3.13
CA ILE A 172 -1.04 2.81 2.79
C ILE A 172 -2.47 3.13 3.20
N MET A 173 -2.65 3.77 4.36
CA MET A 173 -3.98 4.03 4.93
C MET A 173 -4.75 5.13 4.17
N GLY A 174 -6.01 5.34 4.54
CA GLY A 174 -6.96 6.11 3.72
C GLY A 174 -6.55 7.55 3.44
N SER A 175 -6.90 8.04 2.26
CA SER A 175 -6.65 9.40 1.80
C SER A 175 -5.17 9.79 1.74
N CYS A 176 -4.25 8.83 1.61
CA CYS A 176 -2.86 9.15 1.34
C CYS A 176 -2.67 9.71 -0.08
N HIS A 177 -1.61 10.47 -0.28
CA HIS A 177 -1.19 10.98 -1.57
C HIS A 177 0.25 10.60 -1.83
N ILE A 178 0.49 9.90 -2.93
CA ILE A 178 1.82 9.55 -3.43
C ILE A 178 1.99 10.24 -4.78
N ALA A 179 2.74 11.33 -4.78
CA ALA A 179 3.03 12.07 -5.99
C ALA A 179 3.96 11.31 -6.95
N HIS A 180 4.26 11.96 -8.07
CA HIS A 180 5.13 11.43 -9.12
C HIS A 180 6.55 11.16 -8.64
N ASP A 181 7.17 10.13 -9.23
CA ASP A 181 8.59 9.80 -9.07
C ASP A 181 9.02 9.43 -7.65
N CYS A 182 8.07 9.20 -6.74
CA CYS A 182 8.35 8.68 -5.40
C CYS A 182 8.95 7.27 -5.49
N LYS A 183 9.84 6.95 -4.53
CA LYS A 183 10.46 5.63 -4.38
C LYS A 183 10.20 5.12 -2.98
N ILE A 184 9.19 4.27 -2.82
CA ILE A 184 8.81 3.69 -1.54
C ILE A 184 9.33 2.26 -1.50
N GLY A 185 10.09 1.91 -0.46
CA GLY A 185 10.59 0.57 -0.22
C GLY A 185 9.51 -0.39 0.30
N ASN A 186 9.94 -1.39 1.06
CA ASN A 186 9.04 -2.44 1.55
C ASN A 186 8.62 -2.20 3.02
N ASN A 187 7.55 -2.87 3.45
CA ASN A 187 7.14 -2.96 4.86
C ASN A 187 6.84 -1.62 5.57
N ASN A 188 6.46 -0.59 4.81
CA ASN A 188 6.12 0.71 5.37
C ASN A 188 4.66 0.80 5.81
N ILE A 189 4.38 1.67 6.78
CA ILE A 189 3.02 2.01 7.21
C ILE A 189 2.85 3.52 7.10
N PHE A 190 1.92 3.93 6.24
CA PHE A 190 1.53 5.34 6.09
C PHE A 190 0.16 5.54 6.72
N ALA A 191 0.10 6.37 7.75
CA ALA A 191 -1.16 6.73 8.40
C ALA A 191 -2.04 7.59 7.49
N ASN A 192 -3.34 7.66 7.77
CA ASN A 192 -4.29 8.40 6.94
C ASN A 192 -3.81 9.82 6.63
N THR A 193 -4.07 10.27 5.40
CA THR A 193 -3.72 11.63 4.95
C THR A 193 -2.22 11.92 4.93
N THR A 194 -1.36 10.89 4.86
CA THR A 194 0.06 11.11 4.57
C THR A 194 0.23 11.63 3.14
N LEU A 195 0.94 12.74 2.98
CA LEU A 195 1.16 13.40 1.68
C LEU A 195 2.64 13.36 1.33
N LEU A 196 3.00 12.57 0.32
CA LEU A 196 4.36 12.50 -0.22
C LEU A 196 4.42 13.35 -1.50
N ALA A 197 5.23 14.41 -1.46
CA ALA A 197 5.50 15.24 -2.62
C ALA A 197 6.35 14.51 -3.67
N GLY A 198 6.49 15.10 -4.86
CA GLY A 198 7.23 14.47 -5.95
C GLY A 198 8.68 14.15 -5.56
N HIS A 199 9.21 13.03 -6.06
CA HIS A 199 10.57 12.54 -5.80
C HIS A 199 10.88 12.13 -4.35
N VAL A 200 9.89 11.99 -3.46
CA VAL A 200 10.14 11.51 -2.10
C VAL A 200 10.63 10.06 -2.12
N ILE A 201 11.69 9.78 -1.37
CA ILE A 201 12.24 8.44 -1.15
C ILE A 201 11.92 8.03 0.28
N VAL A 202 11.28 6.87 0.44
CA VAL A 202 11.01 6.24 1.73
C VAL A 202 11.68 4.88 1.73
N GLU A 203 12.79 4.77 2.45
CA GLU A 203 13.52 3.51 2.60
C GLU A 203 12.87 2.62 3.67
N GLU A 204 13.25 1.35 3.68
CA GLU A 204 12.88 0.42 4.75
C GLU A 204 13.43 0.89 6.11
N HIS A 205 12.89 0.34 7.20
CA HIS A 205 13.45 0.55 8.54
C HIS A 205 14.91 0.09 8.59
N ASN A 206 15.82 1.06 8.53
CA ASN A 206 17.24 0.83 8.73
C ASN A 206 17.49 0.66 10.23
N GLU A 207 17.85 -0.56 10.67
CA GLU A 207 18.07 -0.88 12.08
C GLU A 207 19.16 -0.02 12.73
N ASP A 208 20.20 0.32 11.97
CA ASP A 208 21.31 1.17 12.45
C ASP A 208 20.83 2.60 12.69
N LEU A 209 20.05 3.18 11.76
CA LEU A 209 19.41 4.49 11.95
C LEU A 209 18.36 4.46 13.07
N GLY A 210 17.64 3.35 13.22
CA GLY A 210 16.69 3.12 14.31
C GLY A 210 17.36 3.07 15.69
N SER A 211 18.68 2.85 15.75
CA SER A 211 19.49 2.89 16.97
C SER A 211 20.12 4.26 17.27
N VAL A 212 20.06 5.21 16.31
CA VAL A 212 20.60 6.57 16.49
C VAL A 212 19.75 7.32 17.52
N PRO A 213 20.31 7.81 18.64
CA PRO A 213 19.54 8.41 19.74
C PRO A 213 18.62 9.57 19.31
N ALA A 214 19.03 10.35 18.32
CA ALA A 214 18.21 11.44 17.78
C ALA A 214 16.98 10.92 17.01
N VAL A 215 17.15 9.84 16.25
CA VAL A 215 16.06 9.18 15.52
C VAL A 215 15.12 8.47 16.48
N CYS A 216 15.66 7.74 17.47
CA CYS A 216 14.85 7.13 18.54
C CYS A 216 14.01 8.19 19.27
N SER A 217 14.62 9.33 19.60
CA SER A 217 13.95 10.44 20.29
C SER A 217 12.87 11.09 19.43
N MET A 218 13.10 11.23 18.12
CA MET A 218 12.10 11.71 17.17
C MET A 218 10.93 10.73 17.03
N LEU A 219 11.21 9.44 16.85
CA LEU A 219 10.19 8.39 16.78
C LEU A 219 9.40 8.29 18.09
N GLN A 220 10.07 8.40 19.24
CA GLN A 220 9.41 8.42 20.54
C GLN A 220 8.52 9.66 20.68
N SER A 221 8.99 10.84 20.26
CA SER A 221 8.18 12.07 20.25
C SER A 221 6.95 11.94 19.35
N ILE A 222 7.07 11.27 18.21
CA ILE A 222 5.95 10.96 17.30
C ILE A 222 5.00 9.98 17.99
N ARG A 223 5.49 8.88 18.58
CA ARG A 223 4.67 7.89 19.32
C ARG A 223 3.93 8.52 20.49
N ASP A 224 4.61 9.34 21.28
CA ASP A 224 4.03 10.07 22.41
C ASP A 224 2.94 11.03 21.94
N SER A 225 3.05 11.56 20.73
CA SER A 225 2.03 12.42 20.12
C SER A 225 0.75 11.69 19.69
N PHE A 226 0.76 10.36 19.66
CA PHE A 226 -0.41 9.52 19.37
C PHE A 226 -1.08 8.95 20.63
N THR A 227 -0.53 9.21 21.82
CA THR A 227 -1.16 8.79 23.08
C THR A 227 -2.46 9.58 23.34
N GLU A 228 -3.47 8.92 23.93
CA GLU A 228 -4.88 9.37 23.97
C GLU A 228 -5.13 10.81 24.46
N ASN A 229 -4.16 11.42 25.15
CA ASN A 229 -4.25 12.78 25.69
C ASN A 229 -3.57 13.88 24.86
N ARG A 230 -3.04 13.60 23.66
CA ARG A 230 -2.50 14.62 22.75
C ARG A 230 -3.02 14.41 21.33
N ARG A 231 -3.99 15.21 20.90
CA ARG A 231 -4.40 15.27 19.49
C ARG A 231 -3.41 16.11 18.70
N GLY A 232 -2.69 15.47 17.77
CA GLY A 232 -2.14 16.07 16.56
C GLY A 232 -0.94 17.02 16.75
N ILE A 233 0.20 16.64 16.16
CA ILE A 233 1.35 17.52 15.99
C ILE A 233 0.97 18.62 14.99
N CYS A 234 0.59 19.79 15.50
CA CYS A 234 0.96 21.06 14.86
C CYS A 234 0.93 22.18 15.91
N LYS A 235 1.97 22.22 16.75
CA LYS A 235 2.39 23.48 17.41
C LYS A 235 3.73 23.87 16.79
N PHE A 236 3.66 24.73 15.79
CA PHE A 236 4.82 25.46 15.29
C PHE A 236 5.35 26.31 16.45
N ARG A 237 6.54 25.99 16.97
CA ARG A 237 7.24 26.86 17.92
C ARG A 237 8.02 27.85 17.07
N GLN A 238 7.56 29.10 17.06
CA GLN A 238 8.24 30.20 16.40
C GLN A 238 9.61 30.37 17.08
N TRP A 239 10.70 30.14 16.34
CA TRP A 239 12.03 30.51 16.81
C TRP A 239 12.17 32.02 16.60
N SER A 240 11.93 32.81 17.65
CA SER A 240 12.40 34.19 17.65
C SER A 240 13.90 34.16 17.93
N SER A 241 14.68 34.42 16.89
CA SER A 241 16.09 34.75 17.00
C SER A 241 16.22 36.11 17.70
N SER A 242 16.69 36.10 18.96
CA SER A 242 17.44 37.14 19.69
C SER A 242 17.76 36.61 21.07
#